data_AF-A0A542I941-F1
#
_entry.id   AF-A0A542I941-F1
#
_cell.length_a   1.000
_cell.length_b   1.000
_cell.length_c   1.000
_cell.angle_alpha   90.00
_cell.angle_beta   90.00
_cell.angle_gamma   90.00
#
_symmetry.space_group_name_H-M   'P 1'
#
loop_
_entity.id
_entity.type
_entity.pdbx_description
1 polymer ?
#
loop_
_entity_poly.entity_id
_entity_poly.type
_entity_poly.pdbx_seq_one_letter_code
_entity_poly.pdbx_strand_id
1 'polypeptide(L)'
;MTEGLRIKVHLSPGARQDIERLNQRALKNPHSRDEALLEATIVMLHRLNGRRHPTKPLDYDSRFADLSDCDTTYVGADPHEKPPLRIVSRDVRPEPPGGITRREIVAIGARRDSEVYRTAGQRLGRPVGVTLDQLAAQRRASAAKNHAPQAGRGLDTPAPVGADLEFD
;
A
#
# COMPACT_ATOMS: atom_id res chain seq x y z
N MET A 1 0.70 -14.21 28.90
CA MET A 1 -0.35 -13.60 28.06
C MET A 1 0.34 -12.90 26.91
N THR A 2 0.40 -13.49 25.72
CA THR A 2 0.96 -12.81 24.54
C THR A 2 0.04 -11.67 24.17
N GLU A 3 0.50 -10.42 24.30
CA GLU A 3 -0.18 -9.26 23.74
C GLU A 3 -0.48 -9.54 22.26
N GLY A 4 -1.75 -9.79 21.95
CA GLY A 4 -2.17 -10.06 20.58
C GLY A 4 -1.90 -8.82 19.73
N LEU A 5 -1.25 -9.00 18.59
CA LEU A 5 -1.03 -7.96 17.59
C LEU A 5 -2.36 -7.23 17.32
N ARG A 6 -2.43 -5.95 17.67
CA ARG A 6 -3.60 -5.10 17.38
C ARG A 6 -3.45 -4.56 15.97
N ILE A 7 -4.40 -4.87 15.11
CA ILE A 7 -4.41 -4.44 13.71
C ILE A 7 -5.56 -3.46 13.48
N LYS A 8 -5.28 -2.35 12.80
CA LYS A 8 -6.30 -1.43 12.27
C LYS A 8 -6.24 -1.38 10.75
N VAL A 9 -7.36 -1.69 10.11
CA VAL A 9 -7.49 -1.64 8.65
C VAL A 9 -7.56 -0.18 8.17
N HIS A 10 -6.81 0.11 7.12
CA HIS A 10 -6.83 1.37 6.39
C HIS A 10 -7.03 1.11 4.90
N LEU A 11 -8.02 1.77 4.29
CA LEU A 11 -8.23 1.69 2.85
C LEU A 11 -7.38 2.75 2.14
N SER A 12 -6.51 2.31 1.22
CA SER A 12 -5.87 3.21 0.27
C SER A 12 -6.93 3.90 -0.62
N PRO A 13 -6.62 5.05 -1.25
CA PRO A 13 -7.55 5.71 -2.17
C PRO A 13 -8.06 4.77 -3.28
N GLY A 14 -7.17 3.96 -3.85
CA GLY A 14 -7.55 2.97 -4.87
C GLY A 14 -8.47 1.88 -4.33
N ALA A 15 -8.22 1.36 -3.12
CA ALA A 15 -9.09 0.36 -2.50
C ALA A 15 -10.49 0.90 -2.18
N ARG A 16 -10.61 2.19 -1.82
CA ARG A 16 -11.92 2.84 -1.66
C ARG A 16 -12.70 2.86 -2.96
N GLN A 17 -12.04 3.17 -4.08
CA GLN A 17 -12.67 3.13 -5.41
C GLN A 17 -13.09 1.70 -5.80
N ASP A 18 -12.34 0.67 -5.39
CA ASP A 18 -12.74 -0.72 -5.65
C ASP A 18 -14.05 -1.07 -4.94
N ILE A 19 -14.18 -0.69 -3.66
CA ILE A 19 -15.42 -0.89 -2.89
C ILE A 19 -16.56 -0.10 -3.51
N GLU A 20 -16.33 1.14 -3.91
CA GLU A 20 -17.34 1.95 -4.58
C GLU A 20 -17.82 1.27 -5.88
N ARG A 21 -16.91 0.74 -6.70
CA ARG A 21 -17.30 -0.01 -7.90
C ARG A 21 -18.11 -1.28 -7.59
N LEU A 22 -17.77 -2.01 -6.53
CA LEU A 22 -18.55 -3.16 -6.07
C LEU A 22 -19.95 -2.73 -5.61
N ASN A 23 -20.04 -1.63 -4.86
CA ASN A 23 -21.29 -1.05 -4.42
C ASN A 23 -22.18 -0.63 -5.61
N GLN A 24 -21.62 0.07 -6.59
CA GLN A 24 -22.34 0.48 -7.80
C GLN A 24 -22.85 -0.72 -8.62
N ARG A 25 -22.12 -1.84 -8.62
CA ARG A 25 -22.58 -3.09 -9.27
C ARG A 25 -23.72 -3.75 -8.51
N ALA A 26 -23.63 -3.81 -7.18
CA ALA A 26 -24.68 -4.34 -6.31
C ALA A 26 -25.98 -3.53 -6.45
N LEU A 27 -25.89 -2.19 -6.43
CA LEU A 27 -27.04 -1.30 -6.60
C LEU A 27 -27.76 -1.48 -7.94
N LYS A 28 -27.01 -1.77 -9.01
CA LYS A 28 -27.59 -2.05 -10.33
C LYS A 28 -28.29 -3.41 -10.41
N ASN A 29 -27.91 -4.36 -9.56
CA ASN A 29 -28.44 -5.72 -9.54
C ASN A 29 -28.79 -6.15 -8.11
N PRO A 30 -29.89 -5.65 -7.52
CA PRO A 30 -30.32 -6.07 -6.19
C PRO A 30 -30.65 -7.57 -6.15
N HIS A 31 -30.46 -8.19 -4.99
CA HIS A 31 -30.66 -9.63 -4.73
C HIS A 31 -29.85 -10.55 -5.65
N SER A 32 -28.71 -10.05 -6.13
CA SER A 32 -27.83 -10.76 -7.05
C SER A 32 -26.53 -11.21 -6.38
N ARG A 33 -25.73 -11.97 -7.14
CA ARG A 33 -24.37 -12.34 -6.75
C ARG A 33 -23.48 -11.12 -6.48
N ASP A 34 -23.74 -9.97 -7.10
CA ASP A 34 -22.93 -8.77 -6.90
C ASP A 34 -23.17 -8.14 -5.52
N GLU A 35 -24.41 -8.17 -5.03
CA GLU A 35 -24.75 -7.75 -3.67
C GLU A 35 -24.12 -8.67 -2.62
N ALA A 36 -24.31 -9.98 -2.77
CA ALA A 36 -23.71 -10.96 -1.86
C ALA A 36 -22.16 -10.88 -1.84
N LEU A 37 -21.55 -10.55 -2.97
CA LEU A 37 -20.10 -10.37 -3.07
C LEU A 37 -19.61 -9.08 -2.40
N LEU A 38 -20.38 -7.99 -2.48
CA LEU A 38 -20.11 -6.77 -1.72
C LEU A 38 -20.18 -7.03 -0.22
N GLU A 39 -21.24 -7.70 0.25
CA GLU A 39 -21.39 -8.07 1.67
C GLU A 39 -20.23 -8.94 2.15
N ALA A 40 -19.87 -9.98 1.40
CA ALA A 40 -18.73 -10.84 1.71
C ALA A 40 -17.41 -10.04 1.79
N THR A 41 -17.25 -9.03 0.93
CA THR A 41 -16.09 -8.13 0.95
C THR A 41 -16.07 -7.28 2.23
N ILE A 42 -17.20 -6.68 2.61
CA ILE A 42 -17.33 -5.88 3.85
C ILE A 42 -17.03 -6.73 5.07
N VAL A 43 -17.62 -7.93 5.15
CA VAL A 43 -17.37 -8.89 6.24
C VAL A 43 -15.89 -9.26 6.31
N MET A 44 -15.23 -9.50 5.17
CA MET A 44 -13.81 -9.82 5.16
C MET A 44 -12.95 -8.64 5.63
N LEU A 45 -13.26 -7.40 5.22
CA LEU A 45 -12.57 -6.21 5.71
C LEU A 45 -12.71 -6.04 7.23
N HIS A 46 -13.89 -6.34 7.79
CA HIS A 46 -14.08 -6.40 9.23
C HIS A 46 -13.25 -7.49 9.91
N ARG A 47 -13.14 -8.68 9.32
CA ARG A 47 -12.32 -9.78 9.85
C ARG A 47 -10.82 -9.46 9.83
N LEU A 48 -10.37 -8.73 8.81
CA LEU A 48 -8.99 -8.27 8.70
C LEU A 48 -8.65 -7.16 9.72
N ASN A 49 -9.65 -6.57 10.37
CA ASN A 49 -9.51 -5.57 11.41
C ASN A 49 -9.53 -6.23 12.81
N GLY A 50 -8.62 -5.83 13.69
CA GLY A 50 -8.53 -6.38 15.05
C GLY A 50 -7.51 -7.51 15.17
N ARG A 51 -7.96 -8.73 15.49
CA ARG A 51 -7.09 -9.90 15.71
C ARG A 51 -6.56 -10.45 14.39
N ARG A 52 -5.44 -11.19 14.45
CA ARG A 52 -4.82 -11.80 13.26
C ARG A 52 -5.77 -12.76 12.56
N HIS A 53 -6.33 -12.32 11.43
CA HIS A 53 -6.98 -13.18 10.45
C HIS A 53 -5.91 -13.90 9.60
N PRO A 54 -6.08 -15.18 9.25
CA PRO A 54 -5.18 -15.87 8.34
C PRO A 54 -5.12 -15.16 6.99
N THR A 55 -3.92 -14.81 6.57
CA THR A 55 -3.62 -14.25 5.25
C THR A 55 -2.56 -15.11 4.58
N LYS A 56 -2.50 -15.07 3.24
CA LYS A 56 -1.45 -15.77 2.50
C LYS A 56 -0.39 -14.75 2.06
N PRO A 57 0.88 -14.87 2.50
CA PRO A 57 1.97 -14.06 1.97
C PRO A 57 2.09 -14.21 0.46
N LEU A 58 2.46 -13.12 -0.21
CA LEU A 58 2.78 -13.16 -1.64
C LEU A 58 4.27 -13.39 -1.83
N ASP A 59 4.62 -14.29 -2.75
CA ASP A 59 6.00 -14.50 -3.17
C ASP A 59 6.37 -13.52 -4.30
N TYR A 60 7.66 -13.23 -4.43
CA TYR A 60 8.16 -12.48 -5.57
C TYR A 60 7.99 -13.28 -6.88
N ASP A 61 7.48 -12.61 -7.91
CA ASP A 61 7.36 -13.12 -9.27
C ASP A 61 7.76 -12.00 -10.23
N SER A 62 8.79 -12.24 -11.04
CA SER A 62 9.39 -11.23 -11.92
C SER A 62 8.44 -10.70 -13.01
N ARG A 63 7.30 -11.37 -13.24
CA ARG A 63 6.24 -10.89 -14.16
C ARG A 63 5.42 -9.75 -13.58
N PHE A 64 5.52 -9.50 -12.28
CA PHE A 64 4.80 -8.47 -11.56
C PHE A 64 5.78 -7.52 -10.85
N ALA A 65 5.25 -6.46 -10.25
CA ALA A 65 6.00 -5.71 -9.27
C ALA A 65 6.24 -6.58 -8.03
N ASP A 66 7.33 -6.32 -7.30
CA ASP A 66 7.58 -7.05 -6.06
C ASP A 66 6.53 -6.70 -4.99
N LEU A 67 5.74 -7.70 -4.60
CA LEU A 67 4.69 -7.64 -3.58
C LEU A 67 5.03 -8.55 -2.38
N SER A 68 6.29 -8.91 -2.19
CA SER A 68 6.73 -9.83 -1.12
C SER A 68 6.47 -9.34 0.30
N ASP A 69 6.25 -8.04 0.48
CA ASP A 69 5.79 -7.44 1.75
C ASP A 69 4.26 -7.38 1.89
N CYS A 70 3.53 -7.98 0.94
CA CYS A 70 2.08 -8.00 0.91
C CYS A 70 1.53 -9.41 1.16
N ASP A 71 0.27 -9.43 1.55
CA ASP A 71 -0.56 -10.59 1.75
C ASP A 71 -1.75 -10.57 0.79
N THR A 72 -2.29 -11.75 0.51
CA THR A 72 -3.56 -11.92 -0.20
C THR A 72 -4.60 -12.66 0.65
N THR A 73 -5.84 -12.20 0.55
CA THR A 73 -7.02 -12.84 1.15
C THR A 73 -8.07 -13.08 0.07
N TYR A 74 -8.68 -14.26 0.06
CA TYR A 74 -9.72 -14.63 -0.91
C TYR A 74 -11.10 -14.21 -0.42
N VAL A 75 -11.93 -13.69 -1.32
CA VAL A 75 -13.30 -13.26 -1.01
C VAL A 75 -14.27 -13.86 -2.02
N GLY A 76 -15.31 -14.51 -1.49
CA GLY A 76 -16.41 -15.08 -2.26
C GLY A 76 -17.67 -15.19 -1.41
N ALA A 77 -18.82 -15.12 -2.07
CA ALA A 77 -20.13 -15.22 -1.44
C ALA A 77 -20.64 -16.66 -1.33
N ASP A 78 -20.21 -17.54 -2.24
CA ASP A 78 -20.58 -18.95 -2.28
C ASP A 78 -19.39 -19.83 -1.84
N PRO A 79 -19.53 -20.68 -0.80
CA PRO A 79 -18.47 -21.57 -0.34
C PRO A 79 -18.17 -22.73 -1.31
N HIS A 80 -19.06 -23.04 -2.24
CA HIS A 80 -18.89 -24.10 -3.24
C HIS A 80 -18.23 -23.61 -4.53
N GLU A 81 -18.18 -22.29 -4.75
CA GLU A 81 -17.50 -21.69 -5.89
C GLU A 81 -16.09 -21.20 -5.51
N LYS A 82 -15.18 -21.13 -6.50
CA LYS A 82 -13.87 -20.51 -6.27
C LYS A 82 -14.06 -19.02 -5.98
N PRO A 83 -13.46 -18.47 -4.91
CA PRO A 83 -13.58 -17.05 -4.59
C PRO A 83 -13.21 -16.15 -5.77
N PRO A 84 -14.14 -15.33 -6.30
CA PRO A 84 -13.93 -14.52 -7.49
C PRO A 84 -13.06 -13.28 -7.23
N LEU A 85 -12.95 -12.85 -5.97
CA LEU A 85 -12.17 -11.68 -5.57
C LEU A 85 -10.96 -12.04 -4.71
N ARG A 86 -9.99 -11.13 -4.73
CA ARG A 86 -8.84 -11.09 -3.84
C ARG A 86 -8.72 -9.70 -3.25
N ILE A 87 -8.35 -9.66 -1.98
CA ILE A 87 -7.86 -8.47 -1.30
C ILE A 87 -6.34 -8.58 -1.22
N VAL A 88 -5.63 -7.52 -1.61
CA VAL A 88 -4.19 -7.37 -1.40
C VAL A 88 -3.98 -6.34 -0.29
N SER A 89 -3.23 -6.73 0.73
CA SER A 89 -2.95 -5.89 1.89
C SER A 89 -1.49 -5.94 2.28
N ARG A 90 -1.00 -4.94 3.00
CA ARG A 90 0.31 -4.98 3.66
C ARG A 90 0.23 -4.43 5.07
N ASP A 91 1.04 -4.96 5.96
CA ASP A 91 1.11 -4.52 7.35
C ASP A 91 2.24 -3.51 7.53
N VAL A 92 1.88 -2.30 7.93
CA VAL A 92 2.83 -1.24 8.31
C VAL A 92 2.91 -1.25 9.83
N ARG A 93 4.03 -1.76 10.35
CA ARG A 93 4.30 -1.77 11.79
C ARG A 93 4.61 -0.34 12.26
N PRO A 94 4.10 0.07 13.44
CA PRO A 94 4.47 1.35 14.02
C PRO A 94 5.94 1.33 14.44
N GLU A 95 6.58 2.51 14.42
CA GLU A 95 7.94 2.69 14.93
C GLU A 95 8.05 2.36 16.44
N PRO A 96 7.18 2.89 17.33
CA PRO A 96 7.21 2.51 18.73
C PRO A 96 6.70 1.06 18.92
N PRO A 97 7.41 0.23 19.71
CA PRO A 97 6.93 -1.09 20.14
C PRO A 97 5.58 -0.99 20.86
N GLY A 98 4.71 -1.97 20.64
CA GLY A 98 3.37 -2.03 21.26
C GLY A 98 2.29 -1.18 20.57
N GLY A 99 2.64 -0.41 19.53
CA GLY A 99 1.67 0.32 18.73
C GLY A 99 0.72 -0.57 17.92
N ILE A 100 -0.35 0.03 17.40
CA ILE A 100 -1.31 -0.65 16.53
C ILE A 100 -0.73 -0.76 15.11
N THR A 101 -0.65 -1.99 14.59
CA THR A 101 -0.24 -2.24 13.20
C THR A 101 -1.30 -1.74 12.25
N ARG A 102 -0.90 -0.95 11.25
CA ARG A 102 -1.79 -0.48 10.19
C ARG A 102 -1.79 -1.49 9.05
N ARG A 103 -2.91 -2.18 8.85
CA ARG A 103 -3.12 -3.02 7.67
C ARG A 103 -3.67 -2.17 6.55
N GLU A 104 -2.83 -1.83 5.60
CA GLU A 104 -3.23 -1.07 4.42
C GLU A 104 -3.82 -2.02 3.36
N ILE A 105 -5.06 -1.79 2.97
CA ILE A 105 -5.69 -2.45 1.82
C ILE A 105 -5.28 -1.69 0.57
N VAL A 106 -4.50 -2.35 -0.28
CA VAL A 106 -3.91 -1.76 -1.49
C VAL A 106 -4.88 -1.92 -2.66
N ALA A 107 -5.46 -3.11 -2.83
CA ALA A 107 -6.39 -3.40 -3.91
C ALA A 107 -7.41 -4.48 -3.54
N ILE A 108 -8.61 -4.34 -4.10
CA ILE A 108 -9.66 -5.36 -4.09
C ILE A 108 -10.06 -5.58 -5.54
N GLY A 109 -9.96 -6.80 -6.03
CA GLY A 109 -10.19 -7.03 -7.45
C GLY A 109 -10.36 -8.49 -7.82
N ALA A 110 -10.62 -8.72 -9.11
CA ALA A 110 -10.83 -10.05 -9.65
C ALA A 110 -9.60 -10.95 -9.41
N ARG A 111 -9.88 -12.21 -9.06
CA ARG A 111 -8.87 -13.26 -8.98
C ARG A 111 -8.31 -13.62 -10.37
N ARG A 112 -9.14 -13.47 -11.41
CA ARG A 112 -8.83 -13.87 -12.78
C ARG A 112 -7.58 -13.14 -13.30
N ASP A 113 -6.73 -13.89 -14.01
CA ASP A 113 -5.53 -13.39 -14.69
C ASP A 113 -4.53 -12.62 -13.80
N SER A 114 -4.63 -12.78 -12.48
CA SER A 114 -3.81 -12.07 -11.48
C SER A 114 -3.86 -10.54 -11.62
N GLU A 115 -4.98 -10.00 -12.12
CA GLU A 115 -5.14 -8.56 -12.38
C GLU A 115 -4.94 -7.72 -11.12
N VAL A 116 -5.47 -8.17 -9.97
CA VAL A 116 -5.35 -7.48 -8.69
C VAL A 116 -3.88 -7.22 -8.29
N TYR A 117 -2.95 -8.09 -8.67
CA TYR A 117 -1.52 -7.93 -8.34
C TYR A 117 -0.87 -6.86 -9.21
N ARG A 118 -1.25 -6.75 -10.49
CA ARG A 118 -0.82 -5.65 -11.36
C ARG A 118 -1.30 -4.31 -10.82
N THR A 119 -2.59 -4.24 -10.47
CA THR A 119 -3.20 -3.05 -9.87
C THR A 119 -2.54 -2.67 -8.56
N ALA A 120 -2.24 -3.64 -7.69
CA ALA A 120 -1.52 -3.38 -6.43
C ALA A 120 -0.11 -2.83 -6.67
N GLY A 121 0.66 -3.44 -7.58
CA GLY A 121 2.00 -2.97 -7.95
C GLY A 121 2.01 -1.53 -8.46
N GLN A 122 1.07 -1.22 -9.36
CA GLN A 122 0.90 0.14 -9.90
C GLN A 122 0.56 1.15 -8.79
N ARG A 123 -0.38 0.83 -7.89
CA ARG A 123 -0.79 1.72 -6.79
C ARG A 123 0.32 1.95 -5.78
N LEU A 124 1.22 0.99 -5.61
CA LEU A 124 2.41 1.12 -4.77
C LEU A 124 3.57 1.82 -5.49
N GLY A 125 3.42 2.20 -6.75
CA GLY A 125 4.45 2.84 -7.56
C GLY A 125 5.68 1.95 -7.78
N ARG A 126 5.48 0.62 -7.84
CA ARG A 126 6.57 -0.35 -7.93
C ARG A 126 6.80 -0.80 -9.38
N PRO A 127 8.05 -0.83 -9.85
CA PRO A 127 8.35 -1.34 -11.19
C PRO A 127 8.22 -2.87 -11.24
N VAL A 128 7.84 -3.38 -12.42
CA VAL A 128 7.80 -4.81 -12.70
C VAL A 128 9.23 -5.37 -12.75
N GLY A 129 9.43 -6.56 -12.19
CA GLY A 129 10.72 -7.26 -12.22
C GLY A 129 11.80 -6.71 -11.28
N VAL A 130 11.51 -5.65 -10.53
CA VAL A 130 12.46 -5.05 -9.58
C VAL A 130 12.09 -5.46 -8.16
N THR A 131 13.06 -5.98 -7.41
CA THR A 131 12.84 -6.41 -6.02
C THR A 131 12.77 -5.22 -5.06
N LEU A 132 12.17 -5.42 -3.87
CA LEU A 132 12.13 -4.40 -2.83
C LEU A 132 13.52 -3.97 -2.37
N ASP A 133 14.48 -4.90 -2.31
CA ASP A 133 15.87 -4.59 -1.97
C ASP A 133 16.55 -3.71 -3.03
N GLN A 134 16.34 -4.03 -4.31
CA GLN A 134 16.83 -3.20 -5.41
C GLN A 134 16.20 -1.80 -5.38
N LEU A 135 14.89 -1.71 -5.13
CA LEU A 135 14.19 -0.44 -5.01
C LEU A 135 14.69 0.39 -3.81
N ALA A 136 14.97 -0.27 -2.68
CA ALA A 136 15.56 0.37 -1.51
C ALA A 136 16.98 0.88 -1.79
N ALA A 137 17.81 0.09 -2.48
CA ALA A 137 19.15 0.49 -2.89
C ALA A 137 19.13 1.72 -3.82
N GLN A 138 18.23 1.75 -4.81
CA GLN A 138 18.04 2.90 -5.69
C GLN A 138 17.66 4.17 -4.93
N ARG A 139 16.74 4.07 -3.97
CA ARG A 139 16.34 5.22 -3.12
C ARG A 139 17.50 5.75 -2.29
N ARG A 140 18.29 4.88 -1.68
CA ARG A 140 19.49 5.27 -0.90
C ARG A 140 20.52 5.97 -1.79
N ALA A 141 20.78 5.44 -2.99
CA ALA A 141 21.70 6.04 -3.94
C ALA A 141 21.23 7.43 -4.40
N SER A 142 19.94 7.61 -4.67
CA SER A 142 19.36 8.92 -5.02
C SER A 142 19.44 9.92 -3.86
N ALA A 143 19.18 9.48 -2.63
CA ALA A 143 19.30 10.35 -1.45
C ALA A 143 20.75 10.79 -1.18
N ALA A 144 21.71 9.88 -1.36
CA ALA A 144 23.13 10.20 -1.22
C ALA A 144 23.62 11.23 -2.25
N LYS A 145 23.13 11.15 -3.50
CA LYS A 145 23.44 12.15 -4.55
C LYS A 145 22.90 13.54 -4.21
N ASN A 146 21.71 13.62 -3.60
CA ASN A 146 21.11 14.89 -3.20
C ASN A 146 21.80 15.55 -1.98
N HIS A 147 22.58 14.78 -1.21
CA HIS A 147 23.34 15.27 -0.06
C HIS A 147 24.84 15.45 -0.34
N ALA A 148 25.29 15.32 -1.58
CA ALA A 148 26.67 15.66 -1.92
C ALA A 148 26.89 17.17 -1.66
N PRO A 149 27.87 17.56 -0.81
CA PRO A 149 28.19 18.96 -0.63
C PRO A 149 28.62 19.53 -1.99
N GLN A 150 28.00 20.63 -2.41
CA GLN A 150 28.51 21.44 -3.52
C GLN A 150 29.87 22.02 -3.10
N ALA A 151 30.92 21.22 -3.23
CA ALA A 151 32.28 21.68 -3.14
C ALA A 151 32.60 22.44 -4.44
N GLY A 152 32.69 23.77 -4.34
CA GLY A 152 33.38 24.58 -5.35
C GLY A 152 32.57 25.67 -6.03
N ARG A 153 32.36 26.78 -5.34
CA ARG A 153 32.59 28.11 -5.93
C ARG A 153 33.17 29.04 -4.87
N GLY A 154 34.46 28.85 -4.63
CA GLY A 154 35.29 29.87 -4.00
C GLY A 154 35.64 30.92 -5.04
N LEU A 155 35.42 32.18 -4.68
CA LEU A 155 36.31 33.29 -5.01
C LEU A 155 36.06 34.36 -3.95
N ASP A 156 36.98 34.39 -2.99
CA ASP A 156 37.15 35.47 -2.04
C ASP A 156 37.29 36.80 -2.78
N THR A 157 36.54 37.80 -2.33
CA THR A 157 36.91 39.20 -2.50
C THR A 157 36.44 39.95 -1.25
N PRO A 158 37.35 40.40 -0.37
CA PRO A 158 36.97 41.30 0.71
C PRO A 158 37.07 42.75 0.25
N ALA A 159 36.05 43.56 0.59
CA ALA A 159 36.07 44.99 0.96
C ALA A 159 34.83 45.75 0.45
N PRO A 160 34.46 46.92 1.02
CA PRO A 160 34.78 47.49 2.33
C PRO A 160 33.52 47.86 3.15
N VAL A 161 33.79 48.25 4.39
CA VAL A 161 32.87 48.87 5.37
C VAL A 161 32.26 50.16 4.82
N GLY A 162 30.95 50.37 4.98
CA GLY A 162 30.32 51.66 4.73
C GLY A 162 28.80 51.72 4.84
N ALA A 163 28.35 52.39 5.90
CA ALA A 163 27.09 53.13 6.08
C ALA A 163 25.80 52.39 6.43
N ASP A 164 25.40 52.63 7.68
CA ASP A 164 24.05 52.69 8.23
C ASP A 164 22.99 53.19 7.24
N LEU A 165 21.82 52.56 7.26
CA LEU A 165 20.54 53.19 6.93
C LEU A 165 19.41 52.48 7.71
N GLU A 166 18.92 53.17 8.74
CA GLU A 166 17.63 52.93 9.41
C GLU A 166 16.44 53.37 8.53
N PHE A 167 15.23 53.23 9.13
CA PHE A 167 13.89 53.77 8.80
C PHE A 167 12.97 52.81 8.00
N ASP A 168 11.73 52.49 8.41
CA ASP A 168 10.81 52.93 9.49
C ASP A 168 10.10 51.71 10.11
#